data_AF-L1LAW8-F1
#
_entry.id   AF-L1LAW8-F1
#
_cell.length_a   1.000
_cell.length_b   1.000
_cell.length_c   1.000
_cell.angle_alpha   90.00
_cell.angle_beta   90.00
_cell.angle_gamma   90.00
#
_symmetry.space_group_name_H-M   'P 1'
#
loop_
_entity.id
_entity.type
_entity.pdbx_description
1 polymer ?
#
loop_
_entity_poly.entity_id
_entity_poly.type
_entity_poly.pdbx_seq_one_letter_code
_entity_poly.pdbx_strand_id
1 'polypeptide(L)'
;MTPTTVAIDVAKRAEAGEDGVRLDDSSNRCYYLVGDVKVFLTSTYPEDSPGYEKVTHTPEGAKIRDIMHNRRKYNISSTTLSTVSVYYWVYDREHENPLLIELGDRTSCYAVEHSDSLKNVNSLSKYSLIQLLDGFNCIYNNAHNIDLSRIHDYVCIFEGCREVIAVNSTPFCNYIKHSHSIPHKNNGFKISALIYRGKRAMNIPIPAYAIKSFSVYYSTCDVLLSYPLIVEFEQAEENGYEFYKIGGELWKVVPMKEGPSSSEENNKILKETLDDLMKTYFSTHKGEKSHINASIIVAGIAGGIASAGLLCFVALSLVPHAKTFLKTGKALL
;
A
#
# COMPACT_ATOMS: atom_id res chain seq x y z
N MET A 1 49.14 6.03 -12.18
CA MET A 1 48.12 7.07 -12.51
C MET A 1 47.03 6.96 -11.46
N THR A 2 46.63 8.08 -10.83
CA THR A 2 45.46 8.09 -9.95
C THR A 2 44.20 7.86 -10.78
N PRO A 3 43.27 6.98 -10.35
CA PRO A 3 42.04 6.76 -11.11
C PRO A 3 41.26 8.08 -11.22
N THR A 4 40.69 8.35 -12.39
CA THR A 4 39.76 9.47 -12.59
C THR A 4 38.59 9.33 -11.62
N THR A 5 38.19 10.44 -10.98
CA THR A 5 37.04 10.45 -10.06
C THR A 5 36.02 11.48 -10.49
N VAL A 6 34.74 11.22 -10.22
CA VAL A 6 33.61 12.08 -10.57
C VAL A 6 32.69 12.33 -9.39
N ALA A 7 31.98 13.46 -9.44
CA ALA A 7 30.85 13.77 -8.59
C ALA A 7 29.56 13.48 -9.39
N ILE A 8 28.79 12.48 -8.98
CA ILE A 8 27.54 12.13 -9.66
C ILE A 8 26.38 12.92 -9.05
N ASP A 9 25.36 13.23 -9.86
CA ASP A 9 24.07 13.71 -9.38
C ASP A 9 23.06 12.55 -9.46
N VAL A 10 22.49 12.17 -8.32
CA VAL A 10 21.54 11.06 -8.21
C VAL A 10 20.11 11.46 -8.55
N ALA A 11 19.81 12.76 -8.66
CA ALA A 11 18.52 13.22 -9.17
C ALA A 11 18.31 12.93 -10.68
N LYS A 12 19.36 12.45 -11.38
CA LYS A 12 19.29 12.19 -12.83
C LYS A 12 18.52 10.90 -13.14
N ARG A 13 17.47 11.06 -13.94
CA ARG A 13 16.56 10.01 -14.39
C ARG A 13 17.08 9.27 -15.61
N ALA A 14 16.75 8.00 -15.75
CA ALA A 14 17.11 7.19 -16.91
C ALA A 14 16.23 7.50 -18.14
N GLU A 15 15.94 8.77 -18.41
CA GLU A 15 15.05 9.24 -19.47
C GLU A 15 15.79 10.27 -20.34
N ALA A 16 15.90 9.99 -21.64
CA ALA A 16 16.65 10.86 -22.55
C ALA A 16 15.91 12.18 -22.83
N GLY A 17 16.66 13.27 -22.94
CA GLY A 17 16.13 14.61 -23.25
C GLY A 17 15.80 15.45 -22.03
N GLU A 18 15.68 14.84 -20.85
CA GLU A 18 15.55 15.56 -19.59
C GLU A 18 16.94 15.85 -19.01
N ASP A 19 17.14 17.06 -18.50
CA ASP A 19 18.18 17.31 -17.51
C ASP A 19 19.64 17.03 -17.94
N GLY A 20 19.89 17.05 -19.25
CA GLY A 20 21.19 16.76 -19.86
C GLY A 20 21.48 15.27 -20.08
N VAL A 21 20.50 14.40 -19.84
CA VAL A 21 20.55 12.96 -20.10
C VAL A 21 20.37 12.68 -21.59
N ARG A 22 21.19 11.78 -22.12
CA ARG A 22 21.29 11.40 -23.53
C ARG A 22 21.14 9.90 -23.68
N LEU A 23 20.70 9.45 -24.84
CA LEU A 23 20.72 8.04 -25.22
C LEU A 23 22.07 7.70 -25.89
N ASP A 24 22.70 6.61 -25.48
CA ASP A 24 23.84 6.03 -26.20
C ASP A 24 23.32 5.01 -27.21
N ASP A 25 23.36 5.38 -28.50
CA ASP A 25 22.87 4.57 -29.61
C ASP A 25 23.47 3.15 -29.66
N SER A 26 24.70 2.99 -29.16
CA SER A 26 25.41 1.71 -29.21
C SER A 26 24.95 0.71 -28.15
N SER A 27 24.62 1.20 -26.96
CA SER A 27 24.24 0.39 -25.81
C SER A 27 22.74 0.44 -25.51
N ASN A 28 22.01 1.37 -26.14
CA ASN A 28 20.63 1.71 -25.84
C ASN A 28 20.44 2.05 -24.34
N ARG A 29 21.41 2.76 -23.75
CA ARG A 29 21.39 3.18 -22.34
C ARG A 29 21.39 4.70 -22.23
N CYS A 30 20.68 5.20 -21.23
CA CYS A 30 20.73 6.61 -20.87
C CYS A 30 22.05 6.94 -20.14
N TYR A 31 22.60 8.12 -20.38
CA TYR A 31 23.79 8.62 -19.69
C TYR A 31 23.79 10.14 -19.60
N TYR A 32 24.56 10.70 -18.67
CA TYR A 32 24.90 12.13 -18.66
C TYR A 32 26.41 12.32 -18.54
N LEU A 33 26.89 13.54 -18.79
CA LEU A 33 28.32 13.86 -18.74
C LEU A 33 28.68 14.60 -17.45
N VAL A 34 29.77 14.16 -16.83
CA VAL A 34 30.46 14.87 -15.74
C VAL A 34 31.89 15.16 -16.21
N GLY A 35 32.10 16.36 -16.75
CA GLY A 35 33.29 16.64 -17.56
C GLY A 35 33.28 15.75 -18.81
N ASP A 36 34.35 14.99 -19.04
CA ASP A 36 34.47 14.06 -20.17
C ASP A 36 34.03 12.62 -19.85
N VAL A 37 33.54 12.37 -18.62
CA VAL A 37 33.14 11.04 -18.18
C VAL A 37 31.64 10.83 -18.42
N LYS A 38 31.28 9.75 -19.11
CA LYS A 38 29.88 9.28 -19.20
C LYS A 38 29.49 8.60 -17.90
N VAL A 39 28.36 8.99 -17.34
CA VAL A 39 27.72 8.30 -16.21
C VAL A 39 26.46 7.63 -16.74
N PHE A 40 26.50 6.32 -16.89
CA PHE A 40 25.36 5.53 -17.35
C PHE A 40 24.31 5.37 -16.26
N LEU A 41 23.05 5.42 -16.67
CA LEU A 41 21.87 5.26 -15.84
C LEU A 41 21.17 3.95 -16.20
N THR A 42 20.80 3.17 -15.19
CA THR A 42 19.97 1.98 -15.34
C THR A 42 18.81 2.08 -14.37
N SER A 43 17.58 2.17 -14.89
CA SER A 43 16.35 2.09 -14.07
C SER A 43 15.84 0.65 -14.01
N THR A 44 15.39 0.23 -12.85
CA THR A 44 14.78 -1.09 -12.59
C THR A 44 13.63 -0.94 -11.60
N TYR A 45 12.64 -1.84 -11.67
CA TYR A 45 11.51 -1.90 -10.74
C TYR A 45 11.60 -3.22 -9.97
N PRO A 46 12.14 -3.24 -8.74
CA PRO A 46 12.36 -4.48 -8.00
C PRO A 46 11.04 -5.22 -7.75
N GLU A 47 10.97 -6.49 -8.14
CA GLU A 47 9.76 -7.32 -7.97
C GLU A 47 9.34 -7.49 -6.51
N ASP A 48 10.32 -7.50 -5.60
CA ASP A 48 10.13 -7.60 -4.15
C ASP A 48 9.71 -6.26 -3.50
N SER A 49 9.79 -5.16 -4.26
CA SER A 49 9.49 -3.81 -3.79
C SER A 49 8.64 -3.02 -4.79
N PRO A 50 7.41 -3.48 -5.10
CA PRO A 50 6.58 -2.84 -6.13
C PRO A 50 6.24 -1.39 -5.76
N GLY A 51 6.04 -0.53 -6.77
CA GLY A 51 5.82 0.91 -6.55
C GLY A 51 7.09 1.69 -6.19
N TYR A 52 8.27 1.07 -6.30
CA TYR A 52 9.55 1.75 -6.17
C TYR A 52 10.40 1.54 -7.43
N GLU A 53 11.17 2.58 -7.77
CA GLU A 53 12.14 2.58 -8.85
C GLU A 53 13.54 2.59 -8.24
N LYS A 54 14.44 1.75 -8.76
CA LYS A 54 15.87 1.78 -8.43
C LYS A 54 16.63 2.30 -9.63
N VAL A 55 17.32 3.43 -9.45
CA VAL A 55 18.19 4.05 -10.46
C VAL A 55 19.64 3.82 -10.08
N THR A 56 20.41 3.18 -10.96
CA THR A 56 21.84 2.91 -10.75
C THR A 56 22.71 3.79 -11.65
N HIS A 57 23.65 4.52 -11.03
CA HIS A 57 24.64 5.37 -11.66
C HIS A 57 25.98 4.65 -11.78
N THR A 58 26.53 4.57 -13.00
CA THR A 58 27.79 3.86 -13.28
C THR A 58 28.68 4.71 -14.19
N PRO A 59 29.75 5.36 -13.68
CA PRO A 59 30.71 6.08 -14.51
C PRO A 59 31.56 5.15 -15.37
N GLU A 60 31.81 5.55 -16.62
CA GLU A 60 32.69 4.87 -17.56
C GLU A 60 34.16 5.20 -17.27
N GLY A 61 34.96 4.19 -16.91
CA GLY A 61 36.41 4.36 -16.71
C GLY A 61 36.82 5.24 -15.52
N ALA A 62 35.87 5.63 -14.65
CA ALA A 62 36.13 6.46 -13.47
C ALA A 62 35.52 5.85 -12.20
N LYS A 63 35.80 6.46 -11.04
CA LYS A 63 35.17 6.15 -9.76
C LYS A 63 34.34 7.32 -9.26
N ILE A 64 33.31 7.03 -8.49
CA ILE A 64 32.48 8.02 -7.81
C ILE A 64 33.19 8.43 -6.52
N ARG A 65 33.45 9.72 -6.35
CA ARG A 65 34.03 10.28 -5.13
C ARG A 65 32.99 11.07 -4.33
N ASP A 66 32.10 11.75 -5.02
CA ASP A 66 31.07 12.59 -4.41
C ASP A 66 29.70 12.17 -4.96
N ILE A 67 28.70 12.11 -4.08
CA ILE A 67 27.31 11.89 -4.44
C ILE A 67 26.57 13.19 -4.16
N MET A 68 25.92 13.72 -5.19
CA MET A 68 25.12 14.93 -5.14
C MET A 68 23.65 14.60 -5.39
N HIS A 69 22.75 15.39 -4.83
CA HIS A 69 21.33 15.40 -5.17
C HIS A 69 20.91 16.85 -5.32
N ASN A 70 20.42 17.24 -6.50
CA ASN A 70 20.02 18.61 -6.79
C ASN A 70 21.12 19.64 -6.43
N ARG A 71 22.36 19.35 -6.84
CA ARG A 71 23.57 20.15 -6.58
C ARG A 71 24.03 20.22 -5.12
N ARG A 72 23.39 19.50 -4.20
CA ARG A 72 23.82 19.38 -2.80
C ARG A 72 24.61 18.11 -2.61
N LYS A 73 25.77 18.20 -1.97
CA LYS A 73 26.65 17.05 -1.74
C LYS A 73 26.23 16.32 -0.46
N TYR A 74 26.05 15.01 -0.55
CA TYR A 74 25.91 14.16 0.63
C TYR A 74 27.27 13.89 1.28
N ASN A 75 27.28 13.89 2.61
CA ASN A 75 28.47 13.58 3.40
C ASN A 75 28.62 12.07 3.58
N ILE A 76 29.34 11.42 2.67
CA ILE A 76 29.72 10.00 2.75
C ILE A 76 31.21 9.91 3.05
N SER A 77 31.59 8.93 3.88
CA SER A 77 33.00 8.66 4.17
C SER A 77 33.77 8.38 2.86
N SER A 78 35.04 8.79 2.84
CA SER A 78 35.90 8.97 1.66
C SER A 78 36.31 7.67 0.91
N THR A 79 35.38 6.77 0.60
CA THR A 79 35.63 5.62 -0.27
C THR A 79 35.23 5.93 -1.70
N THR A 80 36.06 5.49 -2.65
CA THR A 80 35.73 5.62 -4.08
C THR A 80 34.83 4.45 -4.48
N LEU A 81 33.72 4.74 -5.16
CA LEU A 81 32.70 3.74 -5.52
C LEU A 81 32.69 3.47 -7.02
N SER A 82 32.33 2.27 -7.43
CA SER A 82 32.12 1.95 -8.85
C SER A 82 30.69 2.24 -9.31
N THR A 83 29.74 2.11 -8.40
CA THR A 83 28.30 2.27 -8.66
C THR A 83 27.61 2.85 -7.43
N VAL A 84 26.53 3.56 -7.65
CA VAL A 84 25.61 4.04 -6.62
C VAL A 84 24.20 3.80 -7.13
N SER A 85 23.34 3.22 -6.31
CA SER A 85 21.92 3.08 -6.64
C SER A 85 21.07 3.88 -5.67
N VAL A 86 20.00 4.47 -6.18
CA VAL A 86 19.04 5.22 -5.36
C VAL A 86 17.65 4.69 -5.61
N TYR A 87 16.88 4.55 -4.53
CA TYR A 87 15.50 4.13 -4.59
C TYR A 87 14.57 5.34 -4.46
N TYR A 88 13.67 5.46 -5.44
CA TYR A 88 12.65 6.49 -5.53
C TYR A 88 11.27 5.86 -5.48
N TRP A 89 10.29 6.63 -5.04
CA TRP A 89 8.90 6.24 -5.19
C TRP A 89 8.44 6.49 -6.63
N VAL A 90 7.69 5.57 -7.25
CA VAL A 90 7.30 5.72 -8.67
C VAL A 90 6.40 6.92 -8.97
N TYR A 91 5.80 7.52 -7.93
CA TYR A 91 5.00 8.74 -8.04
C TYR A 91 5.76 10.01 -7.65
N ASP A 92 7.03 9.90 -7.25
CA ASP A 92 7.98 11.00 -7.16
C ASP A 92 8.72 11.15 -8.50
N ARG A 93 8.01 11.64 -9.53
CA ARG A 93 8.52 11.67 -10.91
C ARG A 93 9.74 12.57 -11.09
N GLU A 94 9.88 13.59 -10.26
CA GLU A 94 11.00 14.54 -10.32
C GLU A 94 12.21 14.04 -9.51
N HIS A 95 12.13 12.84 -8.92
CA HIS A 95 13.17 12.26 -8.05
C HIS A 95 13.60 13.26 -6.94
N GLU A 96 12.63 14.01 -6.41
CA GLU A 96 12.85 15.04 -5.40
C GLU A 96 13.19 14.44 -4.03
N ASN A 97 12.70 13.23 -3.75
CA ASN A 97 12.74 12.61 -2.44
C ASN A 97 13.39 11.21 -2.51
N PRO A 98 14.73 11.14 -2.62
CA PRO A 98 15.45 9.86 -2.56
C PRO A 98 15.19 9.19 -1.21
N LEU A 99 14.73 7.93 -1.25
CA LEU A 99 14.35 7.20 -0.04
C LEU A 99 15.53 6.46 0.57
N LEU A 100 16.32 5.81 -0.28
CA LEU A 100 17.48 5.01 0.10
C LEU A 100 18.59 5.13 -0.94
N ILE A 101 19.84 5.22 -0.47
CA ILE A 101 21.05 5.19 -1.28
C ILE A 101 21.85 3.93 -0.94
N GLU A 102 22.08 3.09 -1.93
CA GLU A 102 22.87 1.86 -1.85
C GLU A 102 24.22 2.07 -2.53
N LEU A 103 25.31 1.88 -1.78
CA LEU A 103 26.67 2.05 -2.30
C LEU A 103 27.20 0.72 -2.86
N GLY A 104 27.80 0.75 -4.05
CA GLY A 104 28.71 -0.24 -4.64
C GLY A 104 28.47 -1.73 -4.36
N ASP A 105 28.90 -2.18 -3.19
CA ASP A 105 28.99 -3.58 -2.78
C ASP A 105 27.69 -4.14 -2.18
N ARG A 106 26.61 -3.33 -2.16
CA ARG A 106 25.30 -3.67 -1.56
C ARG A 106 25.36 -3.91 -0.05
N THR A 107 26.49 -3.65 0.62
CA THR A 107 26.61 -3.83 2.07
C THR A 107 26.23 -2.58 2.85
N SER A 108 26.27 -1.42 2.19
CA SER A 108 26.06 -0.12 2.82
C SER A 108 24.88 0.60 2.20
N CYS A 109 23.78 0.66 2.96
CA CYS A 109 22.59 1.43 2.63
C CYS A 109 22.46 2.63 3.57
N TYR A 110 22.02 3.75 3.02
CA TYR A 110 21.82 5.00 3.74
C TYR A 110 20.45 5.57 3.46
N ALA A 111 19.77 6.05 4.50
CA ALA A 111 18.59 6.88 4.37
C ALA A 111 18.99 8.36 4.30
N VAL A 112 18.24 9.12 3.50
CA VAL A 112 18.43 10.57 3.36
C VAL A 112 17.65 11.28 4.44
N GLU A 113 18.32 11.75 5.49
CA GLU A 113 17.68 12.54 6.53
C GLU A 113 17.49 14.00 6.09
N HIS A 114 16.65 14.75 6.82
CA HIS A 114 16.55 16.19 6.63
C HIS A 114 17.93 16.81 6.88
N SER A 115 18.42 17.66 5.95
CA SER A 115 19.72 18.38 5.97
C SER A 115 20.93 17.74 5.26
N ASP A 116 20.70 16.95 4.20
CA ASP A 116 21.78 16.36 3.39
C ASP A 116 22.68 15.38 4.19
N SER A 117 22.23 14.98 5.37
CA SER A 117 22.87 13.95 6.20
C SER A 117 22.38 12.57 5.79
N LEU A 118 23.32 11.64 5.71
CA LEU A 118 23.03 10.25 5.43
C LEU A 118 23.15 9.44 6.70
N LYS A 119 22.07 8.73 7.03
CA LYS A 119 22.06 7.80 8.16
C LYS A 119 22.26 6.39 7.63
N ASN A 120 23.33 5.74 8.07
CA ASN A 120 23.55 4.34 7.76
C ASN A 120 22.41 3.50 8.35
N VAL A 121 21.68 2.79 7.49
CA VAL A 121 20.54 1.95 7.87
C VAL A 121 20.91 0.48 8.03
N ASN A 122 22.19 0.11 8.02
CA ASN A 122 22.61 -1.28 8.26
C ASN A 122 22.23 -1.75 9.68
N SER A 123 22.11 -0.81 10.62
CA SER A 123 21.56 -1.07 11.97
C SER A 123 20.08 -1.46 11.96
N LEU A 124 19.38 -1.24 10.84
CA LEU A 124 17.97 -1.58 10.62
C LEU A 124 17.80 -2.94 9.94
N SER A 125 18.79 -3.84 10.04
CA SER A 125 18.79 -5.19 9.46
C SER A 125 17.59 -6.07 9.84
N LYS A 126 16.80 -5.69 10.86
CA LYS A 126 15.53 -6.34 11.20
C LYS A 126 14.42 -6.09 10.17
N TYR A 127 14.55 -5.06 9.32
CA TYR A 127 13.58 -4.70 8.30
C TYR A 127 14.00 -5.20 6.93
N SER A 128 13.03 -5.71 6.17
CA SER A 128 13.19 -5.95 4.73
C SER A 128 13.32 -4.61 3.97
N LEU A 129 13.91 -4.65 2.77
CA LEU A 129 14.05 -3.47 1.91
C LEU A 129 12.72 -2.75 1.71
N ILE A 130 11.64 -3.48 1.40
CA ILE A 130 10.32 -2.89 1.19
C ILE A 130 9.76 -2.21 2.46
N GLN A 131 9.99 -2.76 3.65
CA GLN A 131 9.58 -2.11 4.90
C GLN A 131 10.33 -0.81 5.14
N LEU A 132 11.62 -0.76 4.80
CA LEU A 132 12.41 0.48 4.86
C LEU A 132 11.88 1.51 3.85
N LEU A 133 11.62 1.10 2.61
CA LEU A 133 11.10 1.97 1.56
C LEU A 133 9.72 2.53 1.92
N ASP A 134 8.78 1.70 2.40
CA ASP A 134 7.47 2.14 2.87
C ASP A 134 7.61 3.15 4.02
N GLY A 135 8.53 2.91 4.95
CA GLY A 135 8.78 3.79 6.07
C GLY A 135 9.31 5.16 5.68
N PHE A 136 10.35 5.19 4.86
CA PHE A 136 10.91 6.43 4.33
C PHE A 136 9.91 7.15 3.42
N ASN A 137 9.08 6.42 2.68
CA ASN A 137 8.03 7.02 1.86
C ASN A 137 6.92 7.66 2.71
N CYS A 138 6.55 7.07 3.87
CA CYS A 138 5.68 7.77 4.83
C CYS A 138 6.33 9.07 5.31
N ILE A 139 7.61 9.03 5.69
CA ILE A 139 8.28 10.18 6.31
C ILE A 139 8.49 11.31 5.31
N TYR A 140 8.99 11.00 4.11
CA TYR A 140 9.43 12.02 3.14
C TYR A 140 8.34 12.41 2.15
N ASN A 141 7.53 11.46 1.67
CA ASN A 141 6.49 11.71 0.67
C ASN A 141 5.08 11.75 1.25
N ASN A 142 4.92 11.61 2.57
CA ASN A 142 3.63 11.57 3.24
C ASN A 142 2.70 10.48 2.65
N ALA A 143 3.29 9.37 2.19
CA ALA A 143 2.60 8.25 1.57
C ALA A 143 2.47 7.08 2.57
N HIS A 144 1.23 6.69 2.89
CA HIS A 144 0.94 5.77 3.99
C HIS A 144 0.55 4.38 3.49
N ASN A 145 0.90 3.36 4.28
CA ASN A 145 0.38 2.02 4.10
C ASN A 145 -1.00 1.93 4.74
N ILE A 146 -2.01 1.52 3.96
CA ILE A 146 -3.39 1.34 4.45
C ILE A 146 -3.68 -0.15 4.57
N ASP A 147 -4.05 -0.60 5.77
CA ASP A 147 -4.43 -1.98 6.05
C ASP A 147 -5.95 -2.15 5.94
N LEU A 148 -6.37 -2.83 4.87
CA LEU A 148 -7.76 -3.11 4.53
C LEU A 148 -8.45 -3.98 5.58
N SER A 149 -7.68 -4.72 6.41
CA SER A 149 -8.24 -5.60 7.44
C SER A 149 -8.54 -4.90 8.76
N ARG A 150 -8.30 -3.58 8.85
CA ARG A 150 -8.56 -2.77 10.05
C ARG A 150 -9.97 -2.21 10.05
N ILE A 151 -10.69 -2.43 11.16
CA ILE A 151 -12.04 -1.90 11.42
C ILE A 151 -12.08 -0.83 12.52
N HIS A 152 -10.93 -0.57 13.12
CA HIS A 152 -10.73 0.42 14.17
C HIS A 152 -9.51 1.25 13.81
N ASP A 153 -9.44 2.45 14.37
CA ASP A 153 -8.30 3.34 14.23
C ASP A 153 -6.99 2.62 14.53
N TYR A 154 -5.96 2.93 13.76
CA TYR A 154 -4.63 2.35 13.92
C TYR A 154 -3.56 3.38 13.60
N VAL A 155 -2.37 3.16 14.16
CA VAL A 155 -1.18 3.92 13.77
C VAL A 155 -0.61 3.29 12.51
N CYS A 156 -0.10 4.11 11.60
CA CYS A 156 0.61 3.63 10.41
C CYS A 156 1.65 2.57 10.78
N ILE A 157 1.77 1.54 9.93
CA ILE A 157 2.44 0.27 10.25
C ILE A 157 3.94 0.44 10.52
N PHE A 158 4.57 1.46 9.94
CA PHE A 158 6.01 1.66 10.04
C PHE A 158 6.43 2.30 11.37
N GLU A 159 7.43 1.71 12.04
CA GLU A 159 8.02 2.21 13.28
C GLU A 159 8.74 3.55 13.03
N GLY A 160 8.03 4.66 13.25
CA GLY A 160 8.50 6.03 13.00
C GLY A 160 7.41 6.94 12.43
N CYS A 161 6.45 6.34 11.72
CA CYS A 161 5.27 7.03 11.24
C CYS A 161 4.23 7.06 12.39
N ARG A 162 3.98 8.24 12.97
CA ARG A 162 3.04 8.40 14.12
C ARG A 162 1.62 8.81 13.69
N GLU A 163 1.35 8.68 12.42
CA GLU A 163 0.08 9.07 11.82
C GLU A 163 -1.01 8.09 12.23
N VAL A 164 -2.10 8.62 12.80
CA VAL A 164 -3.29 7.85 13.12
C VAL A 164 -4.18 7.81 11.88
N ILE A 165 -4.44 6.60 11.40
CA ILE A 165 -5.41 6.32 10.35
C ILE A 165 -6.73 6.02 11.04
N ALA A 166 -7.65 6.98 10.96
CA ALA A 166 -9.00 6.83 11.49
C ALA A 166 -9.81 5.90 10.58
N VAL A 167 -10.62 5.03 11.19
CA VAL A 167 -11.48 4.09 10.47
C VAL A 167 -12.93 4.31 10.87
N ASN A 168 -13.73 4.80 9.93
CA ASN A 168 -15.17 4.92 10.10
C ASN A 168 -15.89 3.75 9.42
N SER A 169 -16.80 3.10 10.15
CA SER A 169 -17.56 1.96 9.65
C SER A 169 -19.01 2.34 9.44
N THR A 170 -19.49 2.31 8.20
CA THR A 170 -20.87 2.67 7.86
C THR A 170 -21.60 1.50 7.20
N PRO A 171 -22.80 1.13 7.68
CA PRO A 171 -23.63 0.17 6.98
C PRO A 171 -24.04 0.70 5.60
N PHE A 172 -24.01 -0.18 4.60
CA PHE A 172 -24.49 0.10 3.24
C PHE A 172 -25.30 -1.11 2.73
N CYS A 173 -26.62 -1.06 2.85
CA CYS A 173 -27.50 -2.20 2.58
C CYS A 173 -27.09 -3.46 3.39
N ASN A 174 -26.73 -4.56 2.71
CA ASN A 174 -26.22 -5.80 3.32
C ASN A 174 -24.68 -5.84 3.34
N TYR A 175 -24.05 -4.66 3.29
CA TYR A 175 -22.61 -4.48 3.26
C TYR A 175 -22.17 -3.52 4.37
N ILE A 176 -20.88 -3.51 4.64
CA ILE A 176 -20.24 -2.54 5.52
C ILE A 176 -19.10 -1.88 4.77
N LYS A 177 -19.04 -0.56 4.82
CA LYS A 177 -17.96 0.28 4.28
C LYS A 177 -17.04 0.64 5.43
N HIS A 178 -15.75 0.33 5.33
CA HIS A 178 -14.72 0.83 6.22
C HIS A 178 -13.94 1.92 5.50
N SER A 179 -14.12 3.18 5.91
CA SER A 179 -13.44 4.35 5.39
C SER A 179 -12.24 4.71 6.25
N HIS A 180 -11.06 4.69 5.63
CA HIS A 180 -9.77 5.08 6.20
C HIS A 180 -9.44 6.53 5.82
N SER A 181 -9.08 7.35 6.81
CA SER A 181 -8.64 8.74 6.59
C SER A 181 -7.59 9.17 7.61
N ILE A 182 -6.94 10.31 7.38
CA ILE A 182 -5.99 10.92 8.32
C ILE A 182 -6.56 12.28 8.75
N PRO A 183 -7.16 12.40 9.96
CA PRO A 183 -8.03 13.52 10.33
C PRO A 183 -7.40 14.92 10.23
N HIS A 184 -6.09 15.06 10.50
CA HIS A 184 -5.39 16.35 10.46
C HIS A 184 -4.83 16.72 9.09
N LYS A 185 -5.04 15.89 8.06
CA LYS A 185 -4.57 16.13 6.69
C LYS A 185 -5.69 16.62 5.78
N ASN A 186 -6.02 17.91 5.93
CA ASN A 186 -7.08 18.57 5.16
C ASN A 186 -6.82 18.55 3.65
N ASN A 187 -5.55 18.54 3.22
CA ASN A 187 -5.15 18.46 1.80
C ASN A 187 -5.04 17.01 1.30
N GLY A 188 -5.57 16.05 2.06
CA GLY A 188 -5.45 14.63 1.78
C GLY A 188 -4.08 14.04 2.11
N PHE A 189 -3.93 12.77 1.76
CA PHE A 189 -2.72 11.97 1.95
C PHE A 189 -2.51 11.06 0.74
N LYS A 190 -1.28 10.57 0.56
CA LYS A 190 -0.98 9.61 -0.51
C LYS A 190 -0.94 8.19 0.08
N ILE A 191 -1.14 7.18 -0.77
CA ILE A 191 -1.01 5.77 -0.37
C ILE A 191 0.27 5.20 -1.01
N SER A 192 1.13 4.58 -0.22
CA SER A 192 2.32 3.85 -0.71
C SER A 192 2.01 2.39 -0.99
N ALA A 193 1.19 1.77 -0.15
CA ALA A 193 0.77 0.38 -0.30
C ALA A 193 -0.60 0.14 0.33
N LEU A 194 -1.32 -0.80 -0.26
CA LEU A 194 -2.48 -1.42 0.37
C LEU A 194 -2.04 -2.76 0.96
N ILE A 195 -2.38 -2.99 2.22
CA ILE A 195 -2.05 -4.20 2.97
C ILE A 195 -3.35 -4.93 3.28
N TYR A 196 -3.35 -6.24 3.09
CA TYR A 196 -4.47 -7.10 3.41
C TYR A 196 -3.96 -8.36 4.11
N ARG A 197 -4.40 -8.58 5.36
CA ARG A 197 -3.97 -9.72 6.20
C ARG A 197 -2.46 -9.86 6.31
N GLY A 198 -1.78 -8.72 6.50
CA GLY A 198 -0.32 -8.65 6.65
C GLY A 198 0.48 -8.84 5.36
N LYS A 199 -0.17 -8.94 4.21
CA LYS A 199 0.47 -9.03 2.89
C LYS A 199 0.10 -7.83 2.05
N ARG A 200 0.99 -7.42 1.13
CA ARG A 200 0.65 -6.36 0.19
C ARG A 200 -0.45 -6.83 -0.75
N ALA A 201 -1.53 -6.07 -0.84
CA ALA A 201 -2.62 -6.30 -1.78
C ALA A 201 -2.11 -5.92 -3.18
N MET A 202 -1.63 -6.91 -3.92
CA MET A 202 -1.13 -6.73 -5.27
C MET A 202 -2.28 -6.37 -6.23
N ASN A 203 -1.96 -5.60 -7.26
CA ASN A 203 -2.83 -5.30 -8.41
C ASN A 203 -4.04 -4.38 -8.16
N ILE A 204 -4.16 -3.71 -7.01
CA ILE A 204 -5.05 -2.56 -6.88
C ILE A 204 -4.33 -1.34 -7.43
N PRO A 205 -4.86 -0.65 -8.46
CA PRO A 205 -4.27 0.61 -8.91
C PRO A 205 -4.31 1.64 -7.78
N ILE A 206 -3.13 2.06 -7.32
CA ILE A 206 -2.99 3.12 -6.32
C ILE A 206 -2.87 4.45 -7.07
N PRO A 207 -3.73 5.44 -6.84
CA PRO A 207 -3.65 6.72 -7.54
C PRO A 207 -2.35 7.47 -7.16
N ALA A 208 -1.81 8.23 -8.12
CA ALA A 208 -0.63 9.08 -7.91
C ALA A 208 -0.94 10.39 -7.16
N TYR A 209 -2.23 10.78 -7.13
CA TYR A 209 -2.71 12.01 -6.51
C TYR A 209 -3.02 11.81 -5.01
N ALA A 210 -3.20 12.91 -4.28
CA ALA A 210 -3.62 12.87 -2.88
C ALA A 210 -5.12 12.53 -2.75
N ILE A 211 -5.44 11.66 -1.81
CA ILE A 211 -6.82 11.25 -1.49
C ILE A 211 -7.24 11.81 -0.14
N LYS A 212 -8.54 12.09 0.00
CA LYS A 212 -9.15 12.46 1.27
C LYS A 212 -9.50 11.24 2.12
N SER A 213 -9.98 10.18 1.47
CA SER A 213 -10.27 8.91 2.13
C SER A 213 -10.10 7.73 1.18
N PHE A 214 -9.80 6.58 1.76
CA PHE A 214 -9.81 5.28 1.07
C PHE A 214 -10.83 4.40 1.77
N SER A 215 -11.74 3.77 1.03
CA SER A 215 -12.74 2.90 1.62
C SER A 215 -12.71 1.50 1.02
N VAL A 216 -13.08 0.52 1.84
CA VAL A 216 -13.22 -0.88 1.42
C VAL A 216 -14.59 -1.41 1.84
N TYR A 217 -15.24 -2.14 0.94
CA TYR A 217 -16.57 -2.72 1.13
C TYR A 217 -16.48 -4.22 1.40
N TYR A 218 -17.14 -4.67 2.45
CA TYR A 218 -17.28 -6.08 2.82
C TYR A 218 -18.73 -6.49 2.94
N SER A 219 -19.00 -7.79 2.79
CA SER A 219 -20.30 -8.37 3.13
C SER A 219 -20.53 -8.34 4.63
N THR A 220 -21.75 -8.00 5.08
CA THR A 220 -22.10 -8.17 6.52
C THR A 220 -22.13 -9.63 6.95
N CYS A 221 -22.19 -10.57 6.00
CA CYS A 221 -22.08 -12.00 6.27
C CYS A 221 -20.63 -12.49 6.45
N ASP A 222 -19.63 -11.67 6.08
CA ASP A 222 -18.21 -12.00 6.19
C ASP A 222 -17.62 -11.41 7.48
N VAL A 223 -17.91 -12.09 8.60
CA VAL A 223 -17.48 -11.65 9.94
C VAL A 223 -15.96 -11.59 10.12
N LEU A 224 -15.19 -12.26 9.24
CA LEU A 224 -13.73 -12.30 9.29
C LEU A 224 -13.06 -11.34 8.30
N LEU A 225 -13.86 -10.55 7.57
CA LEU A 225 -13.40 -9.62 6.53
C LEU A 225 -12.44 -10.30 5.57
N SER A 226 -12.81 -11.51 5.16
CA SER A 226 -12.02 -12.42 4.32
C SER A 226 -11.96 -12.03 2.87
N TYR A 227 -12.89 -11.18 2.41
CA TYR A 227 -13.01 -10.85 1.00
C TYR A 227 -13.39 -9.39 0.81
N PRO A 228 -12.43 -8.47 0.61
CA PRO A 228 -12.75 -7.12 0.17
C PRO A 228 -13.37 -7.19 -1.24
N LEU A 229 -14.56 -6.60 -1.39
CA LEU A 229 -15.33 -6.71 -2.64
C LEU A 229 -15.03 -5.54 -3.59
N ILE A 230 -15.09 -4.32 -3.04
CA ILE A 230 -14.86 -3.06 -3.76
C ILE A 230 -13.96 -2.18 -2.89
N VAL A 231 -13.08 -1.42 -3.54
CA VAL A 231 -12.35 -0.31 -2.93
C VAL A 231 -12.74 1.00 -3.61
N GLU A 232 -12.68 2.08 -2.85
CA GLU A 232 -13.06 3.44 -3.26
C GLU A 232 -11.96 4.41 -2.85
N PHE A 233 -11.53 5.26 -3.77
CA PHE A 233 -10.61 6.38 -3.51
C PHE A 233 -11.39 7.68 -3.67
N GLU A 234 -11.52 8.47 -2.60
CA GLU A 234 -12.06 9.83 -2.64
C GLU A 234 -10.90 10.81 -2.86
N GLN A 235 -10.92 11.56 -3.96
CA GLN A 235 -9.85 12.51 -4.29
C GLN A 235 -9.87 13.71 -3.32
N ALA A 236 -8.70 14.31 -3.08
CA ALA A 236 -8.58 15.43 -2.14
C ALA A 236 -8.97 16.80 -2.75
N GLU A 237 -8.56 17.05 -3.99
CA GLU A 237 -8.71 18.37 -4.65
C GLU A 237 -9.99 18.48 -5.47
N GLU A 238 -10.41 17.38 -6.07
CA GLU A 238 -11.62 17.25 -6.86
C GLU A 238 -12.61 16.40 -6.04
N ASN A 239 -13.91 16.71 -6.02
CA ASN A 239 -14.90 15.83 -5.36
C ASN A 239 -15.13 14.53 -6.18
N GLY A 240 -14.06 13.98 -6.75
CA GLY A 240 -14.03 12.80 -7.58
C GLY A 240 -13.89 11.52 -6.75
N TYR A 241 -14.37 10.42 -7.32
CA TYR A 241 -14.31 9.10 -6.72
C TYR A 241 -13.87 8.08 -7.77
N GLU A 242 -12.94 7.21 -7.41
CA GLU A 242 -12.57 6.05 -8.22
C GLU A 242 -12.93 4.77 -7.49
N PHE A 243 -13.60 3.85 -8.19
CA PHE A 243 -14.04 2.58 -7.63
C PHE A 243 -13.39 1.42 -8.38
N TYR A 244 -12.89 0.44 -7.63
CA TYR A 244 -12.32 -0.76 -8.18
C TYR A 244 -12.97 -1.98 -7.55
N LYS A 245 -13.37 -2.95 -8.37
CA LYS A 245 -13.89 -4.25 -7.93
C LYS A 245 -12.89 -5.36 -8.21
N ILE A 246 -12.90 -6.36 -7.36
CA ILE A 246 -12.12 -7.57 -7.59
C ILE A 246 -12.68 -8.35 -8.82
N GLY A 247 -11.80 -8.77 -9.73
CA GLY A 247 -12.15 -9.36 -11.01
C GLY A 247 -11.33 -10.61 -11.35
N GLY A 248 -11.09 -11.46 -10.36
CA GLY A 248 -10.12 -12.57 -10.41
C GLY A 248 -8.81 -12.15 -9.75
N GLU A 249 -7.70 -12.26 -10.46
CA GLU A 249 -6.37 -11.83 -9.99
C GLU A 249 -6.13 -10.32 -10.12
N LEU A 250 -6.99 -9.62 -10.87
CA LEU A 250 -6.87 -8.20 -11.18
C LEU A 250 -8.09 -7.42 -10.71
N TRP A 251 -7.85 -6.19 -10.26
CA TRP A 251 -8.90 -5.23 -9.93
C TRP A 251 -9.33 -4.47 -11.19
N LYS A 252 -10.63 -4.24 -11.32
CA LYS A 252 -11.24 -3.59 -12.49
C LYS A 252 -12.00 -2.35 -12.07
N VAL A 253 -11.92 -1.30 -12.88
CA VAL A 253 -12.67 -0.06 -12.67
C VAL A 253 -14.18 -0.36 -12.67
N VAL A 254 -14.91 0.24 -11.74
CA VAL A 254 -16.37 0.26 -11.73
C VAL A 254 -16.83 1.57 -12.38
N PRO A 255 -17.53 1.53 -13.53
CA PRO A 255 -17.95 2.74 -14.23
C PRO A 255 -19.08 3.42 -13.45
N MET A 256 -18.74 4.44 -12.67
CA MET A 256 -19.71 5.31 -12.00
C MET A 256 -20.15 6.44 -12.94
N LYS A 257 -21.33 6.98 -12.69
CA LYS A 257 -21.79 8.20 -13.36
C LYS A 257 -21.12 9.42 -12.74
N GLU A 258 -20.95 10.47 -13.53
CA GLU A 258 -20.47 11.77 -13.05
C GLU A 258 -21.35 12.31 -11.91
N GLY A 259 -20.72 12.95 -10.93
CA GLY A 259 -21.38 13.50 -9.75
C GLY A 259 -20.90 12.86 -8.44
N PRO A 260 -21.52 13.21 -7.30
CA PRO A 260 -21.11 12.68 -6.00
C PRO A 260 -21.32 11.17 -5.93
N SER A 261 -20.45 10.46 -5.19
CA SER A 261 -20.59 9.03 -4.94
C SER A 261 -21.91 8.67 -4.25
N SER A 262 -22.46 9.61 -3.47
CA SER A 262 -23.72 9.45 -2.75
C SER A 262 -24.97 9.69 -3.60
N SER A 263 -24.84 9.95 -4.90
CA SER A 263 -26.01 10.05 -5.78
C SER A 263 -26.80 8.75 -5.78
N GLU A 264 -28.13 8.85 -5.90
CA GLU A 264 -29.01 7.65 -5.90
C GLU A 264 -28.63 6.67 -7.01
N GLU A 265 -28.22 7.18 -8.17
CA GLU A 265 -27.78 6.37 -9.30
C GLU A 265 -26.46 5.65 -9.03
N ASN A 266 -25.45 6.32 -8.46
CA ASN A 266 -24.17 5.70 -8.10
C ASN A 266 -24.35 4.69 -6.97
N ASN A 267 -25.19 4.98 -5.97
CA ASN A 267 -25.55 4.03 -4.92
C ASN A 267 -26.22 2.77 -5.50
N LYS A 268 -27.09 2.93 -6.50
CA LYS A 268 -27.72 1.80 -7.20
C LYS A 268 -26.68 0.96 -7.95
N ILE A 269 -25.80 1.58 -8.74
CA ILE A 269 -24.72 0.89 -9.49
C ILE A 269 -23.79 0.14 -8.52
N LEU A 270 -23.39 0.80 -7.44
CA LEU A 270 -22.53 0.22 -6.42
C LEU A 270 -23.18 -0.99 -5.76
N LYS A 271 -24.45 -0.89 -5.37
CA LYS A 271 -25.21 -1.99 -4.79
C LYS A 271 -25.35 -3.18 -5.75
N GLU A 272 -25.75 -2.93 -7.01
CA GLU A 272 -25.88 -3.97 -8.03
C GLU A 272 -24.54 -4.68 -8.27
N THR A 273 -23.44 -3.92 -8.28
CA THR A 273 -22.08 -4.47 -8.42
C THR A 273 -21.70 -5.34 -7.22
N LEU A 274 -21.98 -4.89 -5.99
CA LEU A 274 -21.73 -5.67 -4.79
C LEU A 274 -22.56 -6.97 -4.77
N ASP A 275 -23.84 -6.90 -5.13
CA ASP A 275 -24.74 -8.06 -5.18
C ASP A 275 -24.27 -9.10 -6.21
N ASP A 276 -23.80 -8.65 -7.37
CA ASP A 276 -23.22 -9.51 -8.42
C ASP A 276 -21.92 -10.21 -7.96
N LEU A 277 -21.01 -9.45 -7.33
CA LEU A 277 -19.78 -10.01 -6.75
C LEU A 277 -20.12 -11.05 -5.69
N MET A 278 -21.03 -10.74 -4.77
CA MET A 278 -21.49 -11.68 -3.75
C MET A 278 -22.03 -12.97 -4.35
N LYS A 279 -22.91 -12.87 -5.35
CA LYS A 279 -23.45 -14.05 -6.02
C LYS A 279 -22.34 -14.90 -6.64
N THR A 280 -21.37 -14.26 -7.28
CA THR A 280 -20.23 -14.93 -7.94
C THR A 280 -19.31 -15.62 -6.92
N TYR A 281 -18.91 -14.92 -5.87
CA TYR A 281 -18.03 -15.45 -4.83
C TYR A 281 -18.66 -16.63 -4.08
N PHE A 282 -19.88 -16.48 -3.59
CA PHE A 282 -20.53 -17.51 -2.79
C PHE A 282 -20.99 -18.71 -3.62
N SER A 283 -21.25 -18.55 -4.92
CA SER A 283 -21.56 -19.69 -5.79
C SER A 283 -20.33 -20.55 -6.06
N THR A 284 -19.16 -19.92 -6.20
CA THR A 284 -17.89 -20.62 -6.49
C THR A 284 -17.39 -21.44 -5.29
N HIS A 285 -17.54 -20.91 -4.06
CA HIS A 285 -17.04 -21.57 -2.85
C HIS A 285 -18.02 -22.55 -2.20
N LYS A 286 -19.29 -22.61 -2.63
CA LYS A 286 -20.27 -23.59 -2.11
C LYS A 286 -19.89 -25.05 -2.41
N GLY A 287 -19.03 -25.30 -3.40
CA GLY A 287 -18.54 -26.64 -3.74
C GLY A 287 -17.37 -27.11 -2.87
N GLU A 288 -16.62 -26.18 -2.29
CA GLU A 288 -15.51 -26.47 -1.39
C GLU A 288 -16.09 -26.57 0.01
N LYS A 289 -16.48 -27.78 0.43
CA LYS A 289 -17.00 -28.04 1.78
C LYS A 289 -15.95 -27.58 2.80
N SER A 290 -16.08 -26.35 3.24
CA SER A 290 -15.27 -25.80 4.30
C SER A 290 -15.53 -26.68 5.53
N HIS A 291 -14.54 -27.47 5.95
CA HIS A 291 -14.48 -28.12 7.25
C HIS A 291 -14.34 -27.04 8.34
N ILE A 292 -15.27 -26.08 8.38
CA ILE A 292 -15.45 -25.19 9.51
C ILE A 292 -16.07 -26.08 10.57
N ASN A 293 -15.24 -26.59 11.48
CA ASN A 293 -15.68 -27.28 12.67
C ASN A 293 -16.69 -26.38 13.39
N ALA A 294 -17.97 -26.76 13.33
CA ALA A 294 -19.09 -26.08 13.96
C ALA A 294 -19.02 -26.08 15.52
N SER A 295 -17.90 -26.50 16.10
CA SER A 295 -17.69 -26.66 17.54
C SER A 295 -17.16 -25.42 18.27
N ILE A 296 -16.93 -24.28 17.61
CA ILE A 296 -16.36 -23.08 18.28
C ILE A 296 -17.38 -21.98 18.65
N ILE A 297 -18.63 -22.00 18.16
CA ILE A 297 -19.60 -20.93 18.48
C ILE A 297 -20.64 -21.38 19.52
N VAL A 298 -20.22 -21.69 20.76
CA VAL A 298 -21.19 -21.84 21.89
C VAL A 298 -20.74 -21.20 23.21
N ALA A 299 -19.47 -20.84 23.43
CA ALA A 299 -19.07 -20.26 24.72
C ALA A 299 -18.92 -18.73 24.65
N GLY A 300 -20.02 -17.96 24.78
CA GLY A 300 -19.85 -16.51 24.90
C GLY A 300 -21.07 -15.58 24.85
N ILE A 301 -22.32 -16.03 24.99
CA ILE A 301 -23.45 -15.11 25.19
C ILE A 301 -24.34 -15.64 26.31
N ALA A 302 -23.90 -15.44 27.54
CA ALA A 302 -24.72 -15.49 28.74
C ALA A 302 -24.50 -14.17 29.51
N GLY A 303 -25.12 -13.09 29.03
CA GLY A 303 -25.01 -11.79 29.70
C GLY A 303 -25.42 -10.60 28.84
N GLY A 304 -26.73 -10.46 28.61
CA GLY A 304 -27.40 -9.17 28.39
C GLY A 304 -27.02 -8.36 27.14
N ILE A 305 -27.93 -8.30 26.18
CA ILE A 305 -28.63 -7.08 25.76
C ILE A 305 -29.71 -7.52 24.75
N ALA A 306 -30.95 -7.25 25.12
CA ALA A 306 -32.09 -7.33 24.22
C ALA A 306 -32.17 -6.00 23.46
N SER A 307 -31.63 -5.95 22.24
CA SER A 307 -32.05 -4.94 21.26
C SER A 307 -31.63 -5.31 19.83
N ALA A 308 -32.64 -5.27 18.97
CA ALA A 308 -32.62 -5.22 17.50
C ALA A 308 -32.01 -6.42 16.75
N GLY A 309 -32.91 -7.28 16.27
CA GLY A 309 -32.60 -8.39 15.40
C GLY A 309 -32.14 -7.96 14.01
N LEU A 310 -31.04 -8.57 13.58
CA LEU A 310 -30.90 -9.17 12.25
C LEU A 310 -29.83 -10.26 12.36
N LEU A 311 -30.15 -11.34 13.08
CA LEU A 311 -29.38 -12.57 13.04
C LEU A 311 -29.61 -13.19 11.65
N CYS A 312 -28.54 -13.24 10.87
CA CYS A 312 -28.49 -14.01 9.63
C CYS A 312 -29.09 -15.40 9.87
N PHE A 313 -30.21 -15.66 9.21
CA PHE A 313 -30.87 -16.96 9.12
C PHE A 313 -29.95 -17.92 8.35
N VAL A 314 -28.92 -18.45 9.00
CA VAL A 314 -28.13 -19.57 8.50
C VAL A 314 -28.54 -20.80 9.30
N ALA A 315 -29.43 -21.58 8.68
CA ALA A 315 -29.61 -23.02 8.87
C ALA A 315 -29.80 -23.56 10.31
N LEU A 316 -31.03 -23.46 10.83
CA LEU A 316 -31.55 -24.31 11.91
C LEU A 316 -32.61 -25.32 11.42
N SER A 317 -32.51 -25.77 10.17
CA SER A 317 -33.44 -26.75 9.57
C SER A 317 -32.97 -28.21 9.61
N LEU A 318 -31.89 -28.55 10.30
CA LEU A 318 -31.42 -29.93 10.39
C LEU A 318 -30.99 -30.28 11.82
N VAL A 319 -31.94 -30.71 12.66
CA VAL A 319 -31.85 -31.85 13.63
C VAL A 319 -33.20 -31.95 14.37
N PRO A 320 -34.03 -32.99 14.14
CA PRO A 320 -35.32 -33.16 14.84
C PRO A 320 -35.24 -33.70 16.29
N HIS A 321 -34.08 -33.76 16.94
CA HIS A 321 -33.89 -34.53 18.19
C HIS A 321 -33.32 -33.73 19.37
N ALA A 322 -33.99 -32.64 19.75
CA ALA A 322 -33.72 -31.96 21.03
C ALA A 322 -35.03 -31.62 21.78
N LYS A 323 -35.92 -32.61 21.94
CA LYS A 323 -37.13 -32.52 22.77
C LYS A 323 -37.06 -33.45 23.99
N THR A 324 -36.06 -33.29 24.85
CA THR A 324 -36.10 -33.84 26.23
C THR A 324 -34.95 -33.26 27.06
N PHE A 325 -35.13 -32.09 27.69
CA PHE A 325 -34.31 -31.74 28.87
C PHE A 325 -34.88 -30.65 29.81
N LEU A 326 -36.16 -30.28 29.70
CA LEU A 326 -36.79 -29.34 30.64
C LEU A 326 -38.03 -29.93 31.30
N LYS A 327 -37.82 -30.96 32.13
CA LYS A 327 -38.78 -31.37 33.17
C LYS A 327 -38.02 -31.96 34.36
N THR A 328 -37.58 -31.09 35.26
CA THR A 328 -37.52 -31.32 36.71
C THR A 328 -37.00 -30.06 37.39
N GLY A 329 -37.90 -29.11 37.65
CA GLY A 329 -37.72 -28.17 38.75
C GLY A 329 -38.14 -28.86 40.04
N LYS A 330 -37.24 -28.95 41.01
CA LYS A 330 -37.58 -29.28 42.40
C LYS A 330 -37.01 -28.19 43.31
N ALA A 331 -37.90 -27.65 44.12
CA ALA A 331 -37.68 -26.64 45.13
C ALA A 331 -36.74 -27.12 46.24
N LEU A 332 -36.04 -26.18 46.87
CA LEU A 332 -35.57 -26.28 48.24
C LEU A 332 -35.78 -24.92 48.92
N LEU A 333 -36.33 -25.02 50.13
CA LEU A 333 -36.56 -23.99 51.15
C LEU A 333 -35.29 -23.25 51.55
#